data_AF-A0A1F6WP60-F1
#
_entry.id   AF-A0A1F6WP60-F1
#
_cell.length_a   1.000
_cell.length_b   1.000
_cell.length_c   1.000
_cell.angle_alpha   90.00
_cell.angle_beta   90.00
_cell.angle_gamma   90.00
#
_symmetry.space_group_name_H-M   'P 1'
#
loop_
_entity.id
_entity.type
_entity.pdbx_description
1 polymer ?
#
loop_
_entity_poly.entity_id
_entity_poly.type
_entity_poly.pdbx_seq_one_letter_code
_entity_poly.pdbx_strand_id
1 'polypeptide(L)'
;MNKQKKIEWILRIAVAGEFIGHGVFALQAKTSWFGYFKPFGITDPSTITTILMVVGAIDLLLALLVLVKPIRPAILWMAIWGLFTAMIRWPIGADPVWDFVERWANWGAPLALYYVLNLNSQNSTPNQQNINR
;
A
#
# COMPACT_ATOMS: atom_id res chain seq x y z
N MET A 1 19.72 -16.49 -5.63
CA MET A 1 18.93 -15.65 -4.70
C MET A 1 18.45 -16.50 -3.53
N ASN A 2 18.70 -16.08 -2.27
CA ASN A 2 18.27 -16.86 -1.09
C ASN A 2 16.72 -16.87 -0.97
N LYS A 3 16.16 -17.81 -0.19
CA LYS A 3 14.70 -17.95 -0.02
C LYS A 3 14.04 -16.64 0.45
N GLN A 4 14.68 -15.94 1.39
CA GLN A 4 14.17 -14.67 1.93
C GLN A 4 14.06 -13.57 0.87
N LYS A 5 15.07 -13.43 0.00
CA LYS A 5 15.04 -12.50 -1.13
C LYS A 5 14.04 -12.88 -2.21
N LYS A 6 13.71 -14.18 -2.38
CA LYS A 6 12.60 -14.60 -3.25
C LYS A 6 11.27 -14.12 -2.69
N ILE A 7 11.02 -14.34 -1.39
CA ILE A 7 9.81 -13.88 -0.71
C ILE A 7 9.69 -12.35 -0.78
N GLU A 8 10.78 -11.63 -0.49
CA GLU A 8 10.82 -10.17 -0.58
C GLU A 8 10.40 -9.68 -1.97
N TRP A 9 10.97 -10.22 -3.05
CA TRP A 9 10.62 -9.79 -4.40
C TRP A 9 9.20 -10.15 -4.81
N ILE A 10 8.69 -11.32 -4.41
CA ILE A 10 7.28 -11.70 -4.64
C ILE A 10 6.35 -10.66 -3.99
N LEU A 11 6.63 -10.30 -2.73
CA LEU A 11 5.85 -9.29 -2.02
C LEU A 11 5.98 -7.90 -2.65
N ARG A 12 7.17 -7.50 -3.11
CA ARG A 12 7.37 -6.22 -3.81
C ARG A 12 6.53 -6.14 -5.09
N ILE A 13 6.47 -7.21 -5.87
CA ILE A 13 5.67 -7.28 -7.09
C ILE A 13 4.17 -7.25 -6.76
N ALA A 14 3.72 -8.01 -5.75
CA ALA A 14 2.33 -8.03 -5.32
C ALA A 14 1.85 -6.63 -4.88
N VAL A 15 2.62 -5.98 -4.00
CA VAL A 15 2.34 -4.62 -3.50
C VAL A 15 2.36 -3.59 -4.64
N ALA A 16 3.34 -3.68 -5.54
CA ALA A 16 3.41 -2.77 -6.68
C ALA A 16 2.22 -2.94 -7.63
N GLY A 17 1.81 -4.18 -7.93
CA GLY A 17 0.67 -4.45 -8.81
C GLY A 17 -0.65 -3.87 -8.27
N GLU A 18 -0.88 -4.00 -6.97
CA GLU A 18 -2.04 -3.42 -6.29
C GLU A 18 -2.05 -1.87 -6.41
N PHE A 19 -0.94 -1.22 -6.04
CA PHE A 19 -0.83 0.24 -6.10
C PHE A 19 -0.84 0.79 -7.53
N ILE A 20 -0.34 0.04 -8.51
CA ILE A 20 -0.49 0.40 -9.93
C ILE A 20 -1.97 0.39 -10.33
N GLY A 21 -2.70 -0.67 -9.97
CA GLY A 21 -4.13 -0.77 -10.27
C GLY A 21 -4.94 0.37 -9.65
N HIS A 22 -4.74 0.64 -8.36
CA HIS A 22 -5.38 1.75 -7.66
C HIS A 22 -4.99 3.11 -8.27
N GLY A 23 -3.69 3.32 -8.51
CA GLY A 23 -3.19 4.56 -9.07
C GLY A 23 -3.79 4.89 -10.43
N VAL A 24 -3.86 3.89 -11.33
CA VAL A 24 -4.49 4.06 -12.65
C VAL A 24 -5.99 4.36 -12.53
N PHE A 25 -6.73 3.65 -11.68
CA PHE A 25 -8.16 3.94 -11.49
C PHE A 25 -8.43 5.31 -10.88
N ALA A 26 -7.53 5.81 -10.02
CA ALA A 26 -7.61 7.14 -9.46
C ALA A 26 -7.29 8.22 -10.52
N LEU A 27 -6.25 8.03 -11.35
CA LEU A 27 -5.93 8.92 -12.46
C LEU A 27 -7.05 9.02 -13.51
N GLN A 28 -7.81 7.94 -13.70
CA GLN A 28 -9.00 7.94 -14.56
C GLN A 28 -10.21 8.67 -13.94
N ALA A 29 -10.08 9.18 -12.72
CA ALA A 29 -11.15 9.85 -11.97
C ALA A 29 -12.46 9.04 -11.98
N LYS A 30 -12.37 7.72 -11.79
CA LYS A 30 -13.51 6.81 -11.90
C LYS A 30 -14.63 7.26 -10.96
N THR A 31 -15.80 7.56 -11.53
CA THR A 31 -16.93 8.20 -10.83
C THR A 31 -17.46 7.39 -9.64
N SER A 32 -17.24 6.07 -9.63
CA SER A 32 -17.56 5.22 -8.47
C SER A 32 -16.85 5.66 -7.18
N TRP A 33 -15.74 6.39 -7.27
CA TRP A 33 -15.03 6.89 -6.09
C TRP A 33 -15.67 8.12 -5.46
N PHE A 34 -16.49 8.88 -6.20
CA PHE A 34 -17.01 10.17 -5.75
C PHE A 34 -17.94 10.01 -4.55
N GLY A 35 -18.65 8.88 -4.46
CA GLY A 35 -19.51 8.56 -3.32
C GLY A 35 -18.75 8.53 -1.98
N TYR A 36 -17.49 8.10 -2.00
CA TYR A 36 -16.67 7.98 -0.79
C TYR A 36 -16.13 9.31 -0.26
N PHE A 37 -16.25 10.41 -1.03
CA PHE A 37 -15.87 11.75 -0.59
C PHE A 37 -16.97 12.47 0.19
N LYS A 38 -18.23 12.02 0.06
CA LYS A 38 -19.39 12.63 0.74
C LYS A 38 -19.28 12.65 2.27
N PRO A 39 -18.82 11.57 2.96
CA PRO A 39 -18.64 11.61 4.42
C PRO A 39 -17.65 12.67 4.90
N PHE A 40 -16.74 13.12 4.03
CA PHE A 40 -15.76 14.16 4.31
C PHE A 40 -16.26 15.57 3.93
N GLY A 41 -17.52 15.71 3.52
CA GLY A 41 -18.12 16.99 3.10
C GLY A 41 -17.68 17.48 1.71
N ILE A 42 -16.91 16.67 0.97
CA ILE A 42 -16.41 17.02 -0.36
C ILE A 42 -17.42 16.53 -1.40
N THR A 43 -18.10 17.46 -2.06
CA THR A 43 -19.16 17.17 -3.03
C THR A 43 -18.88 17.72 -4.43
N ASP A 44 -17.95 18.67 -4.55
CA ASP A 44 -17.59 19.27 -5.83
C ASP A 44 -16.82 18.26 -6.72
N PRO A 45 -17.35 17.90 -7.91
CA PRO A 45 -16.72 16.97 -8.84
C PRO A 45 -15.30 17.35 -9.26
N SER A 46 -15.02 18.65 -9.41
CA SER A 46 -13.72 19.13 -9.88
C SER A 46 -12.63 18.94 -8.81
N THR A 47 -12.99 19.22 -7.56
CA THR A 47 -12.15 18.99 -6.38
C THR A 47 -11.87 17.50 -6.20
N ILE A 48 -12.90 16.64 -6.27
CA ILE A 48 -12.74 15.18 -6.15
C ILE A 48 -11.79 14.64 -7.23
N THR A 49 -11.99 15.07 -8.48
CA THR A 49 -11.13 14.69 -9.61
C THR A 49 -9.68 15.07 -9.37
N THR A 50 -9.44 16.29 -8.88
CA THR A 50 -8.09 16.77 -8.56
C THR A 50 -7.43 15.95 -7.46
N ILE A 51 -8.17 15.64 -6.39
CA ILE A 51 -7.67 14.78 -5.31
C ILE A 51 -7.35 13.38 -5.83
N LEU A 52 -8.24 12.78 -6.62
CA LEU A 52 -8.02 11.46 -7.22
C LEU A 52 -6.79 11.44 -8.14
N MET A 53 -6.56 12.49 -8.92
CA MET A 53 -5.35 12.59 -9.75
C MET A 53 -4.08 12.64 -8.90
N VAL A 54 -4.07 13.42 -7.82
CA VAL A 54 -2.93 13.52 -6.89
C VAL A 54 -2.68 12.19 -6.19
N VAL A 55 -3.73 11.55 -5.66
CA VAL A 55 -3.66 10.23 -5.03
C VAL A 55 -3.13 9.20 -6.02
N GLY A 56 -3.64 9.20 -7.25
CA GLY A 56 -3.22 8.25 -8.27
C GLY A 56 -1.75 8.39 -8.66
N ALA A 57 -1.26 9.63 -8.74
CA ALA A 57 0.17 9.90 -8.96
C ALA A 57 1.04 9.41 -7.78
N ILE A 58 0.60 9.64 -6.54
CA ILE A 58 1.31 9.15 -5.34
C ILE A 58 1.36 7.62 -5.34
N ASP A 59 0.27 6.93 -5.65
CA ASP A 59 0.21 5.47 -5.67
C ASP A 59 1.17 4.87 -6.69
N LEU A 60 1.25 5.44 -7.89
CA LEU A 60 2.21 5.00 -8.92
C LEU A 60 3.67 5.26 -8.51
N LEU A 61 3.95 6.40 -7.89
CA LEU A 61 5.28 6.71 -7.37
C LEU A 61 5.69 5.73 -6.27
N LEU A 62 4.77 5.39 -5.36
CA LEU A 62 5.01 4.39 -4.31
C LEU A 62 5.23 2.98 -4.89
N ALA A 63 4.45 2.58 -5.89
CA ALA A 63 4.64 1.31 -6.57
C ALA A 63 6.03 1.21 -7.21
N LEU A 64 6.46 2.27 -7.92
CA LEU A 64 7.77 2.32 -8.55
C LEU A 64 8.89 2.35 -7.50
N LEU A 65 8.70 3.11 -6.42
CA LEU A 65 9.62 3.16 -5.29
C LEU A 65 9.82 1.76 -4.71
N VAL A 66 8.75 1.02 -4.43
CA VAL A 66 8.84 -0.34 -3.90
C VAL A 66 9.60 -1.27 -4.83
N LEU A 67 9.48 -1.15 -6.16
CA LEU A 67 10.21 -1.97 -7.13
C LEU A 67 11.70 -1.59 -7.27
N VAL A 68 12.06 -0.33 -7.05
CA VAL A 68 13.46 0.13 -7.12
C VAL A 68 14.16 -0.05 -5.77
N LYS A 69 13.61 0.56 -4.71
CA LYS A 69 14.18 0.56 -3.36
C LYS A 69 13.06 0.47 -2.32
N PRO A 70 12.89 -0.67 -1.64
CA PRO A 70 11.80 -0.88 -0.70
C PRO A 70 12.08 -0.14 0.61
N ILE A 71 11.71 1.14 0.67
CA ILE A 71 11.92 2.02 1.83
C ILE A 71 10.86 1.69 2.89
N ARG A 72 11.32 1.26 4.08
CA ARG A 72 10.45 0.80 5.18
C ARG A 72 9.32 1.76 5.56
N PRO A 73 9.56 3.05 5.88
CA PRO A 73 8.47 3.97 6.23
C PRO A 73 7.47 4.14 5.09
N ALA A 74 7.91 4.14 3.83
CA ALA A 74 7.00 4.22 2.69
C ALA A 74 6.13 2.96 2.58
N ILE A 75 6.68 1.78 2.82
CA ILE A 75 5.92 0.52 2.80
C ILE A 75 4.92 0.46 3.96
N LEU A 76 5.30 0.96 5.14
CA LEU A 76 4.37 1.06 6.26
C LEU A 76 3.23 2.04 5.95
N TRP A 77 3.54 3.17 5.30
CA TRP A 77 2.52 4.09 4.79
C TRP A 77 1.58 3.39 3.80
N MET A 78 2.11 2.59 2.87
CA MET A 78 1.29 1.81 1.93
C MET A 78 0.32 0.86 2.65
N ALA A 79 0.76 0.20 3.73
CA ALA A 79 -0.13 -0.62 4.54
C ALA A 79 -1.24 0.20 5.22
N ILE A 80 -0.90 1.35 5.80
CA ILE A 80 -1.87 2.24 6.44
C ILE A 80 -2.86 2.78 5.41
N TRP A 81 -2.37 3.20 4.25
CA TRP A 81 -3.18 3.73 3.15
C TRP A 81 -4.11 2.68 2.54
N GLY A 82 -3.61 1.47 2.30
CA GLY A 82 -4.41 0.33 1.84
C GLY A 82 -5.50 -0.05 2.84
N LEU A 83 -5.20 0.03 4.15
CA LEU A 83 -6.19 -0.23 5.19
C LEU A 83 -7.24 0.88 5.22
N PHE A 84 -6.82 2.14 5.15
CA PHE A 84 -7.73 3.29 5.13
C PHE A 84 -8.68 3.25 3.93
N THR A 85 -8.16 2.98 2.72
CA THR A 85 -8.99 2.88 1.51
C THR A 85 -9.92 1.65 1.51
N ALA A 86 -9.54 0.57 2.19
CA ALA A 86 -10.44 -0.55 2.46
C ALA A 86 -11.52 -0.16 3.49
N MET A 87 -11.17 0.57 4.55
CA MET A 87 -12.12 1.06 5.56
C MET A 87 -13.14 2.07 5.00
N ILE A 88 -12.73 2.82 3.97
CA ILE A 88 -13.63 3.67 3.18
C ILE A 88 -14.76 2.85 2.54
N ARG A 89 -14.56 1.56 2.23
CA ARG A 89 -15.62 0.68 1.75
C ARG A 89 -16.57 0.32 2.89
N TRP A 90 -16.00 -0.25 3.95
CA TRP A 90 -16.68 -0.57 5.19
C TRP A 90 -15.69 -0.49 6.35
N PRO A 91 -16.01 0.12 7.49
CA PRO A 91 -17.34 0.58 7.92
C PRO A 91 -17.66 2.05 7.62
N ILE A 92 -16.75 2.80 6.97
CA ILE A 92 -16.96 4.25 6.74
C ILE A 92 -17.93 4.49 5.57
N GLY A 93 -17.81 3.68 4.53
CA GLY A 93 -18.70 3.73 3.36
C GLY A 93 -19.97 2.91 3.53
N ALA A 94 -20.73 2.86 2.44
CA ALA A 94 -22.00 2.15 2.38
C ALA A 94 -21.88 0.73 1.80
N ASP A 95 -20.66 0.27 1.48
CA ASP A 95 -20.46 -1.03 0.85
C ASP A 95 -20.58 -2.17 1.90
N PRO A 96 -20.92 -3.40 1.48
CA PRO A 96 -20.92 -4.56 2.36
C PRO A 96 -19.55 -4.81 3.03
N VAL A 97 -19.55 -5.43 4.20
CA VAL A 97 -18.32 -5.86 4.90
C VAL A 97 -17.41 -6.72 4.01
N TRP A 98 -17.97 -7.44 3.04
CA TRP A 98 -17.21 -8.28 2.12
C TRP A 98 -16.31 -7.48 1.18
N ASP A 99 -16.67 -6.24 0.83
CA ASP A 99 -15.81 -5.35 0.06
C ASP A 99 -14.55 -4.95 0.85
N PHE A 100 -14.66 -4.83 2.17
CA PHE A 100 -13.49 -4.64 3.04
C PHE A 100 -12.65 -5.92 3.12
N VAL A 101 -13.28 -7.08 3.31
CA VAL A 101 -12.59 -8.37 3.42
C VAL A 101 -11.87 -8.77 2.13
N GLU A 102 -12.48 -8.55 0.95
CA GLU A 102 -11.85 -8.82 -0.34
C GLU A 102 -10.54 -8.03 -0.53
N ARG A 103 -10.47 -6.85 0.09
CA ARG A 103 -9.32 -5.92 0.02
C ARG A 103 -8.28 -6.14 1.12
N TRP A 104 -8.31 -7.27 1.82
CA TRP A 104 -7.33 -7.56 2.88
C TRP A 104 -5.88 -7.55 2.39
N ALA A 105 -5.67 -7.98 1.14
CA ALA A 105 -4.37 -7.97 0.49
C ALA A 105 -3.79 -6.55 0.39
N ASN A 106 -4.65 -5.52 0.31
CA ASN A 106 -4.25 -4.12 0.09
C ASN A 106 -3.35 -3.57 1.20
N TRP A 107 -3.49 -4.10 2.41
CA TRP A 107 -2.68 -3.70 3.55
C TRP A 107 -1.88 -4.86 4.14
N GLY A 108 -2.36 -6.10 3.98
CA GLY A 108 -1.65 -7.29 4.43
C GLY A 108 -0.35 -7.54 3.67
N ALA A 109 -0.35 -7.38 2.35
CA ALA A 109 0.85 -7.56 1.53
C ALA A 109 1.97 -6.54 1.86
N PRO A 110 1.72 -5.21 1.91
CA PRO A 110 2.75 -4.26 2.29
C PRO A 110 3.20 -4.43 3.76
N LEU A 111 2.30 -4.80 4.67
CA LEU A 111 2.68 -5.10 6.05
C LEU A 111 3.62 -6.31 6.14
N ALA A 112 3.32 -7.40 5.41
CA ALA A 112 4.19 -8.56 5.33
C ALA A 112 5.57 -8.20 4.75
N LEU A 113 5.60 -7.36 3.70
CA LEU A 113 6.84 -6.87 3.11
C LEU A 113 7.67 -6.07 4.12
N TYR A 114 7.03 -5.19 4.90
CA TYR A 114 7.68 -4.42 5.96
C TYR A 114 8.40 -5.33 6.97
N TYR A 115 7.73 -6.39 7.45
CA TYR A 115 8.33 -7.35 8.37
C TYR A 115 9.52 -8.10 7.76
N VAL A 116 9.41 -8.58 6.51
CA VAL A 116 10.51 -9.26 5.80
C VAL A 116 11.76 -8.36 5.70
N LEU A 117 11.57 -7.07 5.41
CA LEU A 117 12.68 -6.11 5.32
C LEU A 117 13.34 -5.82 6.67
N ASN A 118 12.58 -5.87 7.77
CA ASN A 118 13.13 -5.74 9.12
C ASN A 118 13.98 -6.96 9.49
N LEU A 119 13.47 -8.18 9.24
CA LEU A 119 14.20 -9.42 9.49
C LEU A 119 15.51 -9.49 8.70
N ASN A 120 15.50 -9.10 7.43
CA ASN A 120 16.69 -9.13 6.58
C ASN A 120 17.80 -8.20 7.08
N SER A 121 17.45 -7.04 7.63
CA SER A 121 18.49 -6.14 8.17
C SER A 121 19.05 -6.61 9.52
N GLN A 122 18.25 -7.25 10.37
CA GLN A 122 18.78 -7.84 11.61
C GLN A 122 19.82 -8.92 11.29
N ASN A 123 19.54 -9.80 10.32
CA ASN A 123 20.46 -10.84 9.87
C ASN A 123 21.72 -10.31 9.14
N SER A 124 21.70 -9.04 8.72
CA SER A 124 22.85 -8.39 8.07
C SER A 124 23.79 -7.72 9.08
N THR A 125 23.40 -7.65 10.35
CA THR A 125 24.21 -7.07 11.43
C THR A 125 25.12 -8.18 11.99
N PRO A 126 26.45 -8.05 11.96
CA PRO A 126 27.34 -9.08 12.50
C PRO A 126 27.05 -9.31 13.99
N ASN A 127 26.85 -10.57 14.37
CA ASN A 127 26.72 -10.98 15.76
C ASN A 127 27.95 -10.48 16.55
N GLN A 128 27.77 -9.55 17.49
CA GLN A 128 28.81 -9.14 18.46
C GLN A 128 29.21 -10.27 19.43
N GLN A 129 28.68 -11.49 19.26
CA GLN A 129 28.93 -12.64 20.13
C GLN A 129 30.32 -13.30 19.94
N ASN A 130 31.17 -12.83 19.01
CA ASN A 130 32.53 -13.34 18.84
C ASN A 130 33.64 -12.39 19.33
N ILE A 131 33.32 -11.32 20.07
CA ILE A 131 34.34 -10.39 20.58
C ILE A 131 34.90 -10.83 21.96
N ASN A 132 34.28 -11.81 22.62
CA ASN A 132 34.68 -12.28 23.96
C ASN A 132 34.95 -13.81 24.02
N ARG A 133 35.45 -14.42 22.93
CA ARG A 133 35.99 -15.78 22.96
C ARG A 133 37.44 -15.80 22.53
#